data_AF-A0A1F6TZN1-F1
#
_entry.id   AF-A0A1F6TZN1-F1
#
_cell.length_a   1.000
_cell.length_b   1.000
_cell.length_c   1.000
_cell.angle_alpha   90.00
_cell.angle_beta   90.00
_cell.angle_gamma   90.00
#
_symmetry.space_group_name_H-M   'P 1'
#
loop_
_entity.id
_entity.type
_entity.pdbx_description
1 polymer ?
#
loop_
_entity_poly.entity_id
_entity_poly.type
_entity_poly.pdbx_seq_one_letter_code
_entity_poly.pdbx_strand_id
1 'polypeptide(L)'
;MKKLVLPLVSFAWLAFLQGCAPLRSNPDMISVESDPSGAEVYVMGKKVGITPLEVRQVEVFPLTYSPGQQSLYGTIVLRYAGCHDYTQRVSTTAYGKGINAKLDCGQKPAEAARTDRKEADASIEKRLQKLKELQEKGLITEEDAKATRRRILEGL
;
A
#
# COMPACT_ATOMS: atom_id res chain seq x y z
N MET A 1 -48.01 12.33 -71.75
CA MET A 1 -48.78 13.20 -70.84
C MET A 1 -48.61 12.65 -69.43
N LYS A 2 -47.89 13.35 -68.51
CA LYS A 2 -48.42 13.98 -67.28
C LYS A 2 -49.29 13.01 -66.45
N LYS A 3 -49.02 12.68 -65.18
CA LYS A 3 -48.72 13.50 -63.97
C LYS A 3 -48.09 12.56 -62.91
N LEU A 4 -46.91 12.77 -62.30
CA LEU A 4 -46.56 13.61 -61.13
C LEU A 4 -47.70 13.86 -60.11
N VAL A 5 -47.68 13.20 -58.94
CA VAL A 5 -47.56 13.78 -57.58
C VAL A 5 -47.34 12.69 -56.50
N LEU A 6 -46.32 12.88 -55.65
CA LEU A 6 -46.20 12.37 -54.25
C LEU A 6 -47.21 13.15 -53.36
N PRO A 7 -47.48 12.86 -52.05
CA PRO A 7 -46.69 12.14 -51.03
C PRO A 7 -47.51 11.31 -49.99
N LEU A 8 -46.86 10.61 -49.04
CA LEU A 8 -46.98 10.87 -47.60
C LEU A 8 -46.27 9.78 -46.78
N VAL A 9 -45.14 10.21 -46.24
CA VAL A 9 -44.39 9.69 -45.10
C VAL A 9 -45.35 9.28 -43.97
N SER A 10 -45.39 7.99 -43.63
CA SER A 10 -45.94 7.52 -42.35
C SER A 10 -44.79 7.07 -41.46
N PHE A 11 -44.40 8.03 -40.64
CA PHE A 11 -43.62 7.95 -39.42
C PHE A 11 -43.93 6.68 -38.61
N ALA A 12 -42.98 5.74 -38.58
CA ALA A 12 -42.90 4.73 -37.52
C ALA A 12 -41.48 4.76 -36.95
N TRP A 13 -41.11 5.94 -36.43
CA TRP A 13 -39.97 6.09 -35.53
C TRP A 13 -40.37 5.46 -34.20
N LEU A 14 -40.18 4.14 -34.05
CA LEU A 14 -40.12 3.54 -32.73
C LEU A 14 -38.83 4.04 -32.07
N ALA A 15 -39.01 4.91 -31.10
CA ALA A 15 -37.99 5.45 -30.23
C ALA A 15 -37.18 4.32 -29.58
N PHE A 16 -35.97 4.08 -30.06
CA PHE A 16 -34.91 3.43 -29.28
C PHE A 16 -34.43 4.43 -28.22
N LEU A 17 -35.22 4.60 -27.16
CA LEU A 17 -34.76 5.17 -25.89
C LEU A 17 -33.94 4.11 -25.16
N GLN A 18 -32.75 3.79 -25.68
CA GLN A 18 -31.71 3.14 -24.88
C GLN A 18 -31.13 4.19 -23.93
N GLY A 19 -31.84 4.41 -22.82
CA GLY A 19 -31.32 5.14 -21.69
C GLY A 19 -30.23 4.31 -21.02
N CYS A 20 -28.96 4.66 -21.27
CA CYS A 20 -27.88 4.32 -20.35
C CYS A 20 -28.09 5.16 -19.09
N ALA A 21 -28.80 4.62 -18.09
CA ALA A 21 -28.83 5.24 -16.77
C ALA A 21 -27.39 5.18 -16.21
N PRO A 22 -26.76 6.32 -15.86
CA PRO A 22 -25.50 6.27 -15.14
C PRO A 22 -25.78 5.60 -13.79
N LEU A 23 -24.98 4.58 -13.46
CA LEU A 23 -24.93 4.00 -12.12
C LEU A 23 -24.70 5.17 -11.15
N ARG A 24 -25.66 5.43 -10.26
CA ARG A 24 -25.48 6.44 -9.20
C ARG A 24 -24.31 5.98 -8.35
N SER A 25 -23.15 6.65 -8.47
CA SER A 25 -22.04 6.39 -7.56
C SER A 25 -22.53 6.77 -6.16
N ASN A 26 -22.54 5.80 -5.24
CA ASN A 26 -22.85 6.11 -3.86
C ASN A 26 -21.67 6.94 -3.32
N PRO A 27 -21.88 8.23 -2.96
CA PRO A 27 -20.77 9.11 -2.57
C PRO A 27 -20.04 8.61 -1.33
N ASP A 28 -20.64 7.70 -0.57
CA ASP A 28 -20.08 7.13 0.66
C ASP A 28 -19.21 5.88 0.40
N MET A 29 -19.13 5.40 -0.84
CA MET A 29 -18.37 4.20 -1.22
C MET A 29 -17.10 4.59 -1.99
N ILE A 30 -15.99 3.94 -1.65
CA ILE A 30 -14.72 4.06 -2.34
C ILE A 30 -14.42 2.70 -2.97
N SER A 31 -14.41 2.62 -4.30
CA SER A 31 -13.94 1.42 -5.00
C SER A 31 -12.44 1.28 -4.80
N VAL A 32 -11.98 0.09 -4.43
CA VAL A 32 -10.56 -0.23 -4.21
C VAL A 32 -10.17 -1.44 -5.05
N GLU A 33 -9.31 -1.21 -6.02
CA GLU A 33 -8.77 -2.19 -6.96
C GLU A 33 -7.25 -2.23 -6.86
N SER A 34 -6.67 -3.37 -7.21
CA SER A 34 -5.21 -3.53 -7.25
C SER A 34 -4.75 -4.42 -8.39
N ASP A 35 -3.50 -4.22 -8.77
CA ASP A 35 -2.78 -5.04 -9.74
C ASP A 35 -1.42 -5.45 -9.13
N PRO A 36 -1.22 -6.74 -8.76
CA PRO A 36 -2.16 -7.86 -8.92
C PRO A 36 -3.42 -7.74 -8.04
N SER A 37 -4.50 -8.38 -8.48
CA SER A 37 -5.76 -8.45 -7.71
C SER A 37 -5.65 -9.45 -6.56
N GLY A 38 -6.55 -9.36 -5.57
CA GLY A 38 -6.54 -10.23 -4.38
C GLY A 38 -5.65 -9.72 -3.25
N ALA A 39 -5.29 -8.43 -3.26
CA ALA A 39 -4.56 -7.80 -2.16
C ALA A 39 -5.46 -7.64 -0.94
N GLU A 40 -4.94 -7.96 0.24
CA GLU A 40 -5.63 -7.70 1.50
C GLU A 40 -5.73 -6.19 1.74
N VAL A 41 -6.92 -5.73 2.09
CA VAL A 41 -7.18 -4.31 2.34
C VAL A 41 -7.37 -4.08 3.83
N TYR A 42 -6.64 -3.10 4.35
CA TYR A 42 -6.65 -2.69 5.74
C TYR A 42 -7.07 -1.22 5.86
N VAL A 43 -7.95 -0.95 6.82
CA VAL A 43 -8.44 0.38 7.16
C VAL A 43 -8.37 0.53 8.67
N MET A 44 -7.78 1.63 9.15
CA MET A 44 -7.54 1.85 10.59
C MET A 44 -6.80 0.66 11.26
N GLY A 45 -5.96 -0.06 10.51
CA GLY A 45 -5.20 -1.22 10.99
C GLY A 45 -5.99 -2.54 11.04
N LYS A 46 -7.27 -2.55 10.63
CA LYS A 46 -8.12 -3.74 10.57
C LYS A 46 -8.27 -4.23 9.13
N LYS A 47 -8.13 -5.53 8.90
CA LYS A 47 -8.43 -6.16 7.61
C LYS A 47 -9.93 -6.07 7.34
N VAL A 48 -10.30 -5.44 6.23
CA VAL A 48 -11.71 -5.25 5.80
C VAL A 48 -12.10 -6.18 4.65
N GLY A 49 -11.13 -6.69 3.89
CA GLY A 49 -11.40 -7.60 2.77
C GLY A 49 -10.19 -7.85 1.87
N ILE A 50 -10.45 -8.23 0.63
CA ILE A 50 -9.47 -8.39 -0.44
C ILE A 50 -9.94 -7.63 -1.69
N THR A 51 -9.03 -7.07 -2.49
CA THR A 51 -9.38 -6.39 -3.74
C THR A 51 -9.87 -7.39 -4.81
N PRO A 52 -10.80 -7.01 -5.69
CA PRO A 52 -11.58 -5.75 -5.68
C PRO A 52 -12.65 -5.72 -4.57
N LEU A 53 -12.81 -4.58 -3.90
CA LEU A 53 -13.94 -4.34 -2.99
C LEU A 53 -14.34 -2.87 -2.93
N GLU A 54 -15.47 -2.59 -2.30
CA GLU A 54 -15.85 -1.22 -1.92
C GLU A 54 -15.72 -1.01 -0.41
N VAL A 55 -15.13 0.12 -0.01
CA VAL A 55 -14.95 0.52 1.39
C VAL A 55 -15.83 1.73 1.69
N ARG A 56 -16.53 1.73 2.83
CA ARG A 56 -17.33 2.88 3.24
C ARG A 56 -16.47 4.01 3.79
N GLN A 57 -16.87 5.25 3.52
CA GLN A 57 -16.22 6.45 4.06
C GLN A 57 -16.09 6.42 5.59
N VAL A 58 -17.14 5.96 6.30
CA VAL A 58 -17.16 5.91 7.77
C VAL A 58 -16.14 4.94 8.36
N GLU A 59 -15.63 3.99 7.57
CA GLU A 59 -14.56 3.08 8.02
C GLU A 59 -13.19 3.77 7.93
N VAL A 60 -12.99 4.62 6.93
CA VAL A 60 -11.74 5.36 6.69
C VAL A 60 -11.64 6.61 7.58
N PHE A 61 -12.76 7.27 7.81
CA PHE A 61 -12.90 8.49 8.61
C PHE A 61 -13.88 8.29 9.76
N PRO A 62 -13.59 7.39 10.72
CA PRO A 62 -14.45 7.17 11.85
C PRO A 62 -14.48 8.42 12.75
N LEU A 63 -15.64 8.71 13.32
CA LEU A 63 -15.80 9.82 14.29
C LEU A 63 -15.01 9.59 15.58
N THR A 64 -14.78 8.33 15.95
CA THR A 64 -14.07 7.93 17.17
C THR A 64 -13.03 6.87 16.84
N TYR A 65 -11.78 7.10 17.27
CA TYR A 65 -10.68 6.14 17.13
C TYR A 65 -9.66 6.34 18.26
N SER A 66 -8.81 5.33 18.50
CA SER A 66 -7.80 5.39 19.56
C SER A 66 -6.66 6.34 19.18
N PRO A 67 -6.09 7.13 20.10
CA PRO A 67 -4.97 8.04 19.80
C PRO A 67 -3.78 7.35 19.12
N GLY A 68 -3.49 6.10 19.48
CA GLY A 68 -2.42 5.31 18.83
C GLY A 68 -2.66 4.97 17.34
N GLN A 69 -3.87 5.18 16.82
CA GLN A 69 -4.20 4.95 15.41
C GLN A 69 -4.15 6.24 14.57
N GLN A 70 -3.71 7.37 15.13
CA GLN A 70 -3.70 8.66 14.44
C GLN A 70 -2.93 8.63 13.12
N SER A 71 -1.86 7.83 13.02
CA SER A 71 -1.10 7.65 11.78
C SER A 71 -1.85 6.90 10.68
N LEU A 72 -2.89 6.13 11.04
CA LEU A 72 -3.71 5.33 10.13
C LEU A 72 -4.99 6.07 9.70
N TYR A 73 -5.27 7.23 10.31
CA TYR A 73 -6.47 7.98 10.01
C TYR A 73 -6.47 8.51 8.58
N GLY A 74 -7.53 8.19 7.83
CA GLY A 74 -7.68 8.61 6.44
C GLY A 74 -6.81 7.83 5.45
N THR A 75 -6.28 6.67 5.82
CA THR A 75 -5.45 5.83 4.94
C THR A 75 -6.06 4.46 4.70
N ILE A 76 -5.76 3.91 3.52
CA ILE A 76 -6.07 2.54 3.12
C ILE A 76 -4.73 1.87 2.80
N VAL A 77 -4.47 0.72 3.40
CA VAL A 77 -3.25 -0.06 3.20
C VAL A 77 -3.58 -1.35 2.46
N LEU A 78 -2.86 -1.63 1.39
CA LEU A 78 -2.97 -2.86 0.61
C LEU A 78 -1.74 -3.72 0.84
N ARG A 79 -1.97 -5.00 1.12
CA ARG A 79 -0.92 -6.01 1.29
C ARG A 79 -1.11 -7.16 0.33
N TYR A 80 -0.06 -7.50 -0.40
CA TYR A 80 -0.05 -8.66 -1.29
C TYR A 80 1.27 -9.39 -1.13
N ALA A 81 1.22 -10.73 -1.11
CA ALA A 81 2.40 -11.54 -0.88
C ALA A 81 3.47 -11.28 -1.95
N GLY A 82 4.69 -10.93 -1.52
CA GLY A 82 5.80 -10.63 -2.43
C GLY A 82 5.82 -9.20 -2.99
N CYS A 83 4.99 -8.30 -2.45
CA CYS A 83 4.97 -6.88 -2.78
C CYS A 83 5.20 -6.02 -1.54
N HIS A 84 5.68 -4.79 -1.74
CA HIS A 84 5.74 -3.78 -0.68
C HIS A 84 4.33 -3.34 -0.26
N ASP A 85 4.15 -3.01 1.03
CA ASP A 85 2.91 -2.44 1.55
C ASP A 85 2.59 -1.13 0.79
N TYR A 86 1.43 -1.08 0.15
CA TYR A 86 0.97 0.12 -0.54
C TYR A 86 0.05 0.91 0.39
N THR A 87 0.39 2.17 0.66
CA THR A 87 -0.41 3.06 1.52
C THR A 87 -0.97 4.22 0.72
N GLN A 88 -2.30 4.29 0.58
CA GLN A 88 -2.99 5.39 -0.07
C GLN A 88 -3.68 6.27 0.98
N ARG A 89 -3.39 7.57 0.93
CA ARG A 89 -4.18 8.56 1.67
C ARG A 89 -5.44 8.89 0.89
N VAL A 90 -6.60 8.77 1.52
CA VAL A 90 -7.88 8.99 0.86
C VAL A 90 -8.14 10.48 0.72
N SER A 91 -8.33 10.92 -0.53
CA SER A 91 -8.69 12.29 -0.90
C SER A 91 -10.10 12.33 -1.50
N THR A 92 -10.64 13.52 -1.74
CA THR A 92 -11.95 13.71 -2.34
C THR A 92 -12.09 13.09 -3.74
N THR A 93 -10.99 12.89 -4.47
CA THR A 93 -11.02 12.25 -5.78
C THR A 93 -11.32 10.75 -5.73
N ALA A 94 -11.06 10.11 -4.59
CA ALA A 94 -11.27 8.67 -4.41
C ALA A 94 -12.76 8.27 -4.46
N TYR A 95 -13.68 9.14 -4.05
CA TYR A 95 -15.13 8.86 -4.06
C TYR A 95 -15.75 8.81 -5.47
N GLY A 96 -15.08 9.42 -6.45
CA GLY A 96 -15.55 9.40 -7.85
C GLY A 96 -14.78 8.42 -8.73
N LYS A 97 -13.45 8.35 -8.57
CA LYS A 97 -12.57 7.56 -9.45
C LYS A 97 -12.17 6.20 -8.88
N GLY A 98 -12.45 5.96 -7.59
CA GLY A 98 -11.88 4.84 -6.87
C GLY A 98 -10.36 4.96 -6.70
N ILE A 99 -9.80 3.94 -6.04
CA ILE A 99 -8.38 3.74 -5.84
C ILE A 99 -7.96 2.57 -6.73
N ASN A 100 -7.06 2.83 -7.66
CA ASN A 100 -6.47 1.82 -8.54
C ASN A 100 -4.98 1.71 -8.21
N ALA A 101 -4.63 0.72 -7.40
CA ALA A 101 -3.27 0.56 -6.89
C ALA A 101 -2.45 -0.37 -7.77
N LYS A 102 -1.36 0.14 -8.34
CA LYS A 102 -0.33 -0.71 -8.95
C LYS A 102 0.67 -1.08 -7.86
N LEU A 103 0.74 -2.36 -7.49
CA LEU A 103 1.60 -2.82 -6.41
C LEU A 103 3.02 -3.05 -6.92
N ASP A 104 3.99 -2.60 -6.14
CA ASP A 104 5.40 -2.84 -6.40
C ASP A 104 5.79 -4.22 -5.88
N CYS A 105 5.86 -5.17 -6.81
CA CYS A 105 6.12 -6.58 -6.54
C CYS A 105 7.44 -6.97 -7.19
N GLY A 106 8.26 -7.76 -6.50
CA GLY A 106 9.53 -8.21 -7.06
C GLY A 106 10.76 -7.95 -6.20
N GLN A 107 10.59 -7.50 -4.96
CA GLN A 107 11.63 -7.60 -3.95
C GLN A 107 11.11 -8.48 -2.80
N LYS A 108 11.69 -9.67 -2.71
CA LYS A 108 11.58 -10.54 -1.54
C LYS A 108 11.85 -9.69 -0.28
N PRO A 109 11.28 -9.99 0.90
CA PRO A 109 11.58 -9.33 2.19
C PRO A 109 13.07 -9.27 2.60
N ALA A 110 13.97 -9.74 1.74
CA ALA A 110 15.39 -9.54 1.78
C ALA A 110 15.80 -8.06 1.81
N GLU A 111 15.03 -7.10 1.31
CA GLU A 111 15.42 -5.68 1.38
C GLU A 111 15.38 -5.16 2.83
N ALA A 112 14.29 -5.40 3.56
CA ALA A 112 14.20 -5.09 5.00
C ALA A 112 15.32 -5.80 5.79
N ALA A 113 15.52 -7.10 5.55
CA ALA A 113 16.60 -7.88 6.16
C ALA A 113 18.01 -7.43 5.72
N ARG A 114 18.18 -6.80 4.56
CA ARG A 114 19.46 -6.25 4.08
C ARG A 114 19.76 -4.91 4.72
N THR A 115 18.78 -4.04 4.91
CA THR A 115 18.93 -2.81 5.71
C THR A 115 19.26 -3.14 7.16
N ASP A 116 18.52 -4.06 7.78
CA ASP A 116 18.75 -4.49 9.15
C ASP A 116 20.13 -5.14 9.32
N ARG A 117 20.54 -5.98 8.35
CA ARG A 117 21.87 -6.60 8.33
C ARG A 117 22.98 -5.59 8.07
N LYS A 118 22.79 -4.63 7.16
CA LYS A 118 23.77 -3.57 6.87
C LYS A 118 23.95 -2.63 8.07
N GLU A 119 22.88 -2.34 8.79
CA GLU A 119 22.91 -1.53 10.01
C GLU A 119 23.53 -2.30 11.19
N ALA A 120 23.23 -3.60 11.32
CA ALA A 120 23.88 -4.48 12.28
C ALA A 120 25.38 -4.62 11.99
N ASP A 121 25.77 -4.85 10.74
CA ASP A 121 27.17 -4.96 10.31
C ASP A 121 27.95 -3.66 10.58
N ALA A 122 27.35 -2.48 10.27
CA ALA A 122 27.93 -1.18 10.58
C ALA A 122 28.08 -0.92 12.10
N SER A 123 27.14 -1.41 12.91
CA SER A 123 27.21 -1.34 14.37
C SER A 123 28.31 -2.26 14.95
N ILE A 124 28.45 -3.47 14.40
CA ILE A 124 29.49 -4.44 14.76
C ILE A 124 30.88 -3.90 14.42
N GLU A 125 31.06 -3.32 13.25
CA GLU A 125 32.33 -2.70 12.82
C GLU A 125 32.79 -1.62 13.81
N LYS A 126 31.89 -0.71 14.21
CA LYS A 126 32.18 0.31 15.24
C LYS A 126 32.61 -0.29 16.57
N ARG A 127 31.97 -1.37 17.02
CA ARG A 127 32.31 -2.06 18.28
C ARG A 127 33.69 -2.71 18.21
N LEU A 128 34.04 -3.32 17.08
CA LEU A 128 35.36 -3.91 16.84
C LEU A 128 36.45 -2.85 16.73
N GLN A 129 36.16 -1.71 16.10
CA GLN A 129 37.09 -0.59 16.00
C GLN A 129 37.41 0.00 17.38
N LYS A 130 36.40 0.22 18.22
CA LYS A 130 36.58 0.69 19.60
C LYS A 130 37.40 -0.30 20.43
N LEU A 131 37.18 -1.61 20.25
CA LEU A 131 37.97 -2.64 20.93
C LEU A 131 39.45 -2.58 20.54
N LYS A 132 39.74 -2.39 19.25
CA LYS A 132 41.11 -2.24 18.74
C LYS A 132 41.81 -1.02 19.32
N GLU A 133 41.14 0.12 19.38
CA GLU A 133 41.69 1.34 19.99
C GLU A 133 42.03 1.17 21.47
N LEU A 134 41.20 0.44 22.23
CA LEU A 134 41.47 0.18 23.65
C LEU A 134 42.70 -0.71 23.85
N GLN A 135 42.89 -1.70 22.97
CA GLN A 135 44.08 -2.55 22.97
C GLN A 135 45.34 -1.76 22.61
N GLU A 136 45.29 -0.91 21.58
CA GLU A 136 46.41 -0.04 21.17
C GLU A 136 46.81 0.96 22.26
N LYS A 137 45.83 1.47 23.03
CA LYS A 137 46.07 2.34 24.19
C LYS A 137 46.55 1.59 25.44
N GLY A 138 46.69 0.26 25.37
CA GLY A 138 47.09 -0.57 26.50
C GLY A 138 46.07 -0.63 27.65
N LEU A 139 44.80 -0.29 27.37
CA LEU A 139 43.73 -0.29 28.37
C LEU A 139 43.14 -1.68 28.62
N ILE A 140 43.40 -2.62 27.71
CA ILE A 140 42.99 -4.02 27.80
C ILE A 140 44.11 -4.92 27.28
N THR A 141 44.15 -6.18 27.75
CA THR A 141 45.12 -7.17 27.27
C THR A 141 44.69 -7.79 25.94
N GLU A 142 45.61 -8.44 25.24
CA GLU A 142 45.32 -9.16 23.99
C GLU A 142 44.31 -10.31 24.20
N GLU A 143 44.37 -10.97 25.36
CA GLU A 143 43.44 -12.05 25.73
C GLU A 143 42.02 -11.52 25.94
N ASP A 144 41.88 -10.37 26.63
CA ASP A 144 40.60 -9.70 26.84
C ASP A 144 39.98 -9.22 25.52
N ALA A 145 40.81 -8.68 24.62
CA ALA A 145 40.39 -8.26 23.29
C ALA A 145 39.90 -9.46 22.47
N LYS A 146 40.64 -10.58 22.49
CA LYS A 146 40.26 -11.80 21.76
C LYS A 146 38.95 -12.40 22.27
N ALA A 147 38.75 -12.46 23.58
CA ALA A 147 37.51 -12.93 24.20
C ALA A 147 36.32 -12.03 23.83
N THR A 148 36.50 -10.71 23.87
CA THR A 148 35.44 -9.73 23.58
C THR A 148 35.07 -9.73 22.10
N ARG A 149 36.05 -9.84 21.19
CA ARG A 149 35.81 -9.94 19.75
C ARG A 149 34.94 -11.15 19.40
N ARG A 150 35.21 -12.32 20.02
CA ARG A 150 34.39 -13.52 19.81
C ARG A 150 32.95 -13.29 20.21
N ARG A 151 32.70 -12.74 21.41
CA ARG A 151 31.35 -12.40 21.88
C ARG A 151 30.62 -11.41 20.98
N ILE A 152 31.33 -10.44 20.40
CA ILE A 152 30.75 -9.47 19.44
C ILE A 152 30.31 -10.17 18.15
N LEU A 153 31.09 -11.15 17.67
CA LEU A 153 30.83 -11.88 16.43
C LEU A 153 29.84 -13.05 16.60
N GLU A 154 29.74 -13.64 17.79
CA GLU A 154 28.81 -14.73 18.10
C GLU A 154 27.37 -14.25 18.37
N GLY A 155 27.16 -12.95 18.59
CA GLY A 155 25.83 -12.35 18.73
C GLY A 155 25.09 -12.10 17.40
N LEU A 156 25.42 -12.88 16.36
CA LEU A 156 24.88 -12.81 14.99
C LEU A 156 23.72 -13.79 14.77
#